data_AF-A0A139WFJ5-F1
#
_entry.id   AF-A0A139WFJ5-F1
#
_cell.length_a   1.000
_cell.length_b   1.000
_cell.length_c   1.000
_cell.angle_alpha   90.00
_cell.angle_beta   90.00
_cell.angle_gamma   90.00
#
_symmetry.space_group_name_H-M   'P 1'
#
loop_
_entity.id
_entity.type
_entity.pdbx_description
1 polymer ?
#
loop_
_entity_poly.entity_id
_entity_poly.type
_entity_poly.pdbx_seq_one_letter_code
_entity_poly.pdbx_strand_id
1 'polypeptide(L)'
;MCALPNSSTINISVGDYILTPASCASLVNEVMKNLLYQRTQIPYPYAWLKSIVKKKRKSIEDGEEEKKTNFTLNKHYQTVSTAYDAVENIALNIVKCFTDLGNSLKEVIFVIGVTPVCPKEVFTVKASSLALGHVEGNHVMENSRRQSRILR
;
A
#
# COMPACT_ATOMS: atom_id res chain seq x y z
N MET A 1 -31.09 -1.35 -7.12
CA MET A 1 -30.41 -0.62 -8.21
C MET A 1 -29.27 0.16 -7.56
N CYS A 2 -28.02 -0.26 -7.77
CA CYS A 2 -26.88 0.47 -7.23
C CYS A 2 -26.67 1.73 -8.08
N ALA A 3 -26.62 2.89 -7.43
CA ALA A 3 -26.39 4.17 -8.10
C ALA A 3 -25.06 4.13 -8.89
N LEU A 4 -25.06 4.68 -10.11
CA LEU A 4 -23.85 4.80 -10.92
C LEU A 4 -22.88 5.75 -10.21
N PRO A 5 -21.67 5.30 -9.83
CA PRO A 5 -20.70 6.18 -9.20
C PRO A 5 -20.17 7.18 -10.23
N ASN A 6 -19.97 8.43 -9.80
CA ASN A 6 -19.27 9.45 -10.58
C ASN A 6 -17.86 8.95 -10.90
N SER A 7 -17.59 8.64 -12.16
CA SER A 7 -16.28 8.17 -12.62
C SER A 7 -15.35 9.36 -12.84
N SER A 8 -14.19 9.36 -12.18
CA SER A 8 -13.12 10.33 -12.40
C SER A 8 -11.89 9.58 -12.89
N THR A 9 -11.34 9.98 -14.04
CA THR A 9 -10.13 9.37 -14.61
C THR A 9 -8.97 10.33 -14.46
N ILE A 10 -7.90 9.89 -13.80
CA ILE A 10 -6.66 10.67 -13.64
C ILE A 10 -5.58 10.00 -14.49
N ASN A 11 -5.19 10.65 -15.59
CA ASN A 11 -4.13 10.17 -16.46
C ASN A 11 -2.78 10.69 -15.96
N ILE A 12 -1.87 9.78 -15.62
CA ILE A 12 -0.53 10.13 -15.13
C ILE A 12 0.47 9.79 -16.24
N SER A 13 1.06 10.81 -16.86
CA SER A 13 2.15 10.60 -17.82
C SER A 13 3.48 10.49 -17.07
N VAL A 14 4.08 9.31 -17.11
CA VAL A 14 5.41 9.06 -16.51
C VAL A 14 6.46 9.04 -17.63
N GLY A 15 6.56 10.15 -18.38
CA GLY A 15 7.28 10.24 -19.66
C GLY A 15 8.78 9.89 -19.64
N ASP A 16 9.44 9.94 -18.49
CA ASP A 16 10.87 9.65 -18.35
C ASP A 16 11.17 8.36 -17.56
N TYR A 17 10.14 7.54 -17.28
CA TYR A 17 10.24 6.46 -16.29
C TYR A 17 10.08 5.06 -16.89
N ILE A 18 11.06 4.20 -16.62
CA ILE A 18 10.98 2.78 -16.92
C ILE A 18 10.20 2.09 -15.79
N LEU A 19 8.97 1.67 -16.08
CA LEU A 19 8.13 0.90 -15.16
C LEU A 19 8.54 -0.58 -15.20
N THR A 20 9.41 -0.99 -14.29
CA THR A 20 9.63 -2.42 -14.00
C THR A 20 8.52 -2.98 -13.10
N PRO A 21 8.32 -4.31 -13.04
CA PRO A 21 7.33 -4.92 -12.15
C PRO A 21 7.45 -4.47 -10.69
N ALA A 22 8.64 -4.54 -10.09
CA ALA A 22 8.85 -4.08 -8.72
C ALA A 22 8.57 -2.58 -8.54
N SER A 23 8.92 -1.74 -9.51
CA SER A 23 8.64 -0.31 -9.42
C SER A 23 7.16 0.02 -9.51
N CYS A 24 6.42 -0.66 -10.39
CA CYS A 24 4.99 -0.49 -10.52
C CYS A 24 4.28 -0.98 -9.26
N ALA A 25 4.69 -2.14 -8.71
CA ALA A 25 4.20 -2.62 -7.43
C ALA A 25 4.43 -1.62 -6.29
N SER A 26 5.60 -0.98 -6.25
CA SER A 26 5.89 0.08 -5.28
C SER A 26 4.93 1.26 -5.41
N LEU A 27 4.60 1.71 -6.63
CA LEU A 27 3.61 2.78 -6.83
C LEU A 27 2.22 2.36 -6.37
N VAL A 28 1.79 1.17 -6.77
CA VAL A 28 0.49 0.62 -6.39
C VAL A 28 0.38 0.49 -4.87
N ASN A 29 1.44 0.04 -4.19
CA ASN A 29 1.49 -0.05 -2.74
C ASN A 29 1.34 1.31 -2.05
N GLU A 30 1.93 2.35 -2.61
CA GLU A 30 1.83 3.70 -2.07
C GLU A 30 0.46 4.33 -2.32
N VAL A 31 -0.12 4.09 -3.50
CA VAL A 31 -1.53 4.41 -3.79
C VAL A 31 -2.45 3.72 -2.80
N MET A 32 -2.25 2.42 -2.55
CA MET A 32 -3.03 1.65 -1.58
C MET A 32 -2.94 2.25 -0.17
N LYS A 33 -1.72 2.51 0.33
CA LYS A 33 -1.51 3.08 1.68
C LYS A 33 -2.22 4.43 1.83
N ASN A 34 -2.16 5.28 0.80
CA ASN A 34 -2.83 6.57 0.81
C ASN A 34 -4.36 6.42 0.75
N LEU A 35 -4.89 5.53 -0.10
CA LEU A 35 -6.32 5.25 -0.19
C LEU A 35 -6.87 4.75 1.14
N LEU A 36 -6.17 3.83 1.81
CA LEU A 36 -6.58 3.30 3.11
C LEU A 36 -6.69 4.40 4.16
N TYR A 37 -5.75 5.36 4.17
CA TYR A 37 -5.81 6.48 5.10
C TYR A 37 -6.91 7.49 4.74
N GLN A 38 -6.98 7.91 3.47
CA GLN A 38 -7.97 8.89 2.99
C GLN A 38 -9.41 8.41 3.15
N ARG A 39 -9.65 7.10 3.00
CA ARG A 39 -10.97 6.46 3.19
C ARG A 39 -11.20 5.95 4.60
N THR A 40 -10.39 6.39 5.56
CA THR A 40 -10.50 6.06 6.99
C THR A 40 -10.58 4.55 7.26
N GLN A 41 -9.93 3.74 6.42
CA GLN A 41 -9.83 2.29 6.60
C GLN A 41 -8.74 1.94 7.63
N ILE A 42 -7.75 2.82 7.79
CA ILE A 42 -6.75 2.76 8.86
C ILE A 42 -6.79 4.05 9.70
N PRO A 43 -6.51 3.96 11.01
CA PRO A 43 -6.66 5.11 11.91
C PRO A 43 -5.57 6.17 11.74
N TYR A 44 -4.42 5.81 11.18
CA TYR A 44 -3.27 6.70 11.03
C TYR A 44 -2.54 6.46 9.70
N PRO A 45 -1.75 7.42 9.20
CA PRO A 45 -0.91 7.19 8.04
C PRO A 45 0.01 5.99 8.24
N TYR A 46 0.20 5.20 7.18
CA TYR A 46 1.01 3.97 7.24
C TYR A 46 2.41 4.20 7.83
N ALA A 47 3.08 5.32 7.49
CA ALA A 47 4.39 5.66 8.03
C ALA A 47 4.41 5.77 9.57
N TRP A 48 3.31 6.25 10.15
CA TRP A 48 3.16 6.38 11.60
C TRP A 48 2.89 5.01 12.25
N LEU A 49 1.99 4.21 11.67
CA LEU A 49 1.76 2.82 12.11
C LEU A 49 3.08 2.04 12.15
N LYS A 50 3.86 2.13 11.07
CA LYS A 50 5.18 1.49 10.95
C LYS A 50 6.14 1.91 12.05
N SER A 51 6.23 3.22 12.33
CA SER A 51 7.12 3.74 13.37
C SER A 51 6.77 3.20 14.75
N ILE A 52 5.49 3.19 15.11
CA ILE A 52 5.01 2.71 16.41
C ILE A 52 5.26 1.22 16.58
N VAL A 53 4.85 0.43 15.59
CA VAL A 53 4.98 -1.02 15.66
C VAL A 53 6.44 -1.42 15.73
N LYS A 54 7.31 -0.83 14.89
CA LYS A 54 8.74 -1.12 14.93
C LYS A 54 9.39 -0.69 16.24
N LYS A 55 9.06 0.49 16.76
CA LYS A 55 9.60 0.97 18.03
C LYS A 55 9.23 0.02 19.17
N LYS A 56 7.98 -0.41 19.25
CA LYS A 56 7.52 -1.31 20.32
C LYS A 56 8.09 -2.71 20.18
N ARG A 57 8.15 -3.28 18.97
CA ARG A 57 8.81 -4.58 18.73
C ARG A 57 10.28 -4.54 19.14
N LYS A 58 10.99 -3.47 18.78
CA LYS A 58 12.39 -3.27 19.16
C LYS A 58 12.58 -3.19 20.69
N SER A 59 11.76 -2.41 21.40
CA SER A 59 11.81 -2.36 22.88
C SER A 59 11.63 -3.74 23.52
N ILE A 60 10.78 -4.60 22.95
CA ILE A 60 10.57 -5.97 23.43
C ILE A 60 11.80 -6.85 23.15
N GLU A 61 12.41 -6.73 21.97
CA GLU A 61 13.63 -7.45 21.58
C GLU A 61 14.84 -7.04 22.43
N ASP A 62 14.96 -5.74 22.76
CA ASP A 62 16.04 -5.18 23.57
C ASP A 62 15.89 -5.50 25.07
N GLY A 63 14.86 -6.26 25.45
CA GLY A 63 14.63 -6.72 26.83
C GLY A 63 14.21 -5.62 27.79
N GLU A 64 13.68 -4.48 27.31
CA GLU A 64 13.10 -3.47 28.18
C GLU A 64 11.90 -4.09 28.92
N GLU A 65 11.97 -4.13 30.27
CA GLU A 65 10.86 -4.61 31.09
C GLU A 65 9.55 -3.95 30.66
N GLU A 66 8.50 -4.75 30.44
CA GLU A 66 7.15 -4.24 30.22
C GLU A 66 6.74 -3.43 31.45
N LYS A 67 7.02 -2.12 31.43
CA LYS A 67 6.42 -1.16 32.38
C LYS A 67 4.94 -1.48 32.42
N LYS A 68 4.35 -1.68 33.60
CA LYS A 68 2.92 -2.00 33.79
C LYS A 68 2.06 -1.14 32.86
N THR A 69 1.75 -1.65 31.67
CA THR A 69 1.07 -0.88 30.65
C THR A 69 -0.41 -0.99 30.92
N ASN A 70 -1.10 0.13 30.85
CA ASN A 70 -2.55 0.14 30.98
C ASN A 70 -3.16 -0.80 29.94
N PHE A 71 -4.09 -1.68 30.35
CA PHE A 71 -4.77 -2.64 29.48
C PHE A 71 -5.32 -1.99 28.19
N THR A 72 -5.80 -0.76 28.30
CA THR A 72 -6.31 0.04 27.18
C THR A 72 -5.22 0.33 26.14
N LEU A 73 -4.02 0.69 26.60
CA LEU A 73 -2.87 0.96 25.71
C LEU A 73 -2.41 -0.30 25.01
N ASN A 74 -2.43 -1.44 25.71
CA ASN A 74 -2.08 -2.71 25.08
C ASN A 74 -3.09 -3.10 23.99
N LYS A 75 -4.39 -2.97 24.27
CA LYS A 75 -5.44 -3.23 23.27
C LYS A 75 -5.30 -2.33 22.03
N HIS A 76 -5.07 -1.03 22.22
CA HIS A 76 -4.84 -0.11 21.10
C HIS A 76 -3.61 -0.48 20.27
N TYR A 77 -2.52 -0.84 20.94
CA TYR A 77 -1.33 -1.32 20.25
C TYR A 77 -1.61 -2.58 19.42
N GLN A 78 -2.34 -3.55 19.96
CA GLN A 78 -2.69 -4.77 19.22
C GLN A 78 -3.49 -4.45 17.97
N THR A 79 -4.51 -3.59 18.07
CA THR A 79 -5.28 -3.13 16.89
C THR A 79 -4.38 -2.47 15.84
N VAL A 80 -3.46 -1.60 16.27
CA VAL A 80 -2.49 -0.93 15.38
C VAL A 80 -1.53 -1.93 14.74
N SER A 81 -1.02 -2.90 15.51
CA SER A 81 -0.11 -3.94 15.00
C SER A 81 -0.81 -4.82 13.98
N THR A 82 -2.02 -5.31 14.27
CA THR A 82 -2.78 -6.14 13.34
C THR A 82 -3.06 -5.40 12.03
N ALA A 83 -3.45 -4.12 12.10
CA ALA A 83 -3.68 -3.31 10.91
C ALA A 83 -2.38 -3.11 10.10
N TYR A 84 -1.26 -2.83 10.78
CA TYR A 84 0.05 -2.72 10.14
C TYR A 84 0.45 -4.01 9.43
N ASP A 85 0.35 -5.15 10.12
CA ASP A 85 0.72 -6.46 9.57
C ASP A 85 -0.18 -6.84 8.37
N ALA A 86 -1.47 -6.53 8.42
CA ALA A 86 -2.38 -6.73 7.30
C ALA A 86 -1.95 -5.92 6.07
N VAL A 87 -1.63 -4.63 6.25
CA VAL A 87 -1.18 -3.77 5.16
C VAL A 87 0.16 -4.22 4.58
N GLU A 88 1.12 -4.63 5.43
CA GLU A 88 2.41 -5.18 4.99
C GLU A 88 2.22 -6.46 4.19
N ASN A 89 1.37 -7.38 4.67
CA ASN A 89 1.10 -8.63 3.97
C ASN A 89 0.47 -8.39 2.60
N ILE A 90 -0.49 -7.47 2.49
CA ILE A 90 -1.07 -7.09 1.19
C ILE A 90 -0.01 -6.47 0.29
N ALA A 91 0.83 -5.58 0.82
CA ALA A 91 1.88 -4.93 0.04
C ALA A 91 2.92 -5.92 -0.51
N LEU A 92 3.31 -6.92 0.29
CA LEU A 92 4.19 -8.01 -0.13
C LEU A 92 3.54 -8.87 -1.21
N ASN A 93 2.26 -9.20 -1.06
CA ASN A 93 1.53 -9.98 -2.06
C ASN A 93 1.36 -9.22 -3.37
N ILE A 94 1.15 -7.90 -3.34
CA ILE A 94 1.13 -7.05 -4.54
C ILE A 94 2.47 -7.16 -5.26
N VAL A 95 3.60 -6.98 -4.56
CA VAL A 95 4.94 -7.13 -5.17
C VAL A 95 5.09 -8.49 -5.82
N LYS A 96 4.74 -9.55 -5.10
CA LYS A 96 4.78 -10.92 -5.62
C LYS A 96 3.94 -11.10 -6.89
N CYS A 97 2.70 -10.61 -6.90
CA CYS A 97 1.84 -10.68 -8.09
C CYS A 97 2.44 -9.97 -9.30
N PHE A 98 3.04 -8.79 -9.11
CA PHE A 98 3.71 -8.06 -10.20
C PHE A 98 4.94 -8.84 -10.71
N THR A 99 5.75 -9.40 -9.81
CA THR A 99 6.92 -10.20 -10.19
C THR A 99 6.54 -11.49 -10.91
N ASP A 100 5.54 -12.21 -10.41
CA ASP A 100 5.12 -13.51 -10.95
C ASP A 100 4.36 -13.37 -12.30
N LEU A 101 3.51 -12.36 -12.43
CA LEU A 101 2.68 -12.16 -13.63
C LEU A 101 3.33 -11.28 -14.69
N GLY A 102 4.26 -10.38 -14.29
CA GLY A 102 4.93 -9.44 -15.16
C GLY A 102 3.95 -8.71 -16.09
N ASN A 103 4.17 -8.82 -17.40
CA ASN A 103 3.34 -8.19 -18.43
C ASN A 103 1.91 -8.75 -18.55
N SER A 104 1.58 -9.85 -17.88
CA SER A 104 0.21 -10.39 -17.87
C SER A 104 -0.73 -9.59 -16.96
N LEU A 105 -0.18 -8.82 -16.02
CA LEU A 105 -0.96 -8.00 -15.09
C LEU A 105 -1.33 -6.66 -15.74
N LYS A 106 -2.61 -6.49 -16.09
CA LYS A 106 -3.11 -5.29 -16.78
C LYS A 106 -3.60 -4.21 -15.84
N GLU A 107 -4.23 -4.60 -14.74
CA GLU A 107 -4.83 -3.67 -13.79
C GLU A 107 -4.90 -4.23 -12.39
N VAL A 108 -4.90 -3.32 -11.42
CA VAL A 108 -5.12 -3.60 -10.00
C VAL A 108 -6.36 -2.85 -9.57
N ILE A 109 -7.29 -3.56 -8.93
CA ILE A 109 -8.57 -3.00 -8.50
C ILE A 109 -8.65 -3.06 -6.97
N PHE A 110 -8.78 -1.89 -6.35
CA PHE A 110 -9.11 -1.78 -4.93
C PHE A 110 -10.62 -1.64 -4.76
N VAL A 111 -11.20 -2.58 -4.05
CA VAL A 111 -12.64 -2.60 -3.78
C VAL A 111 -12.88 -2.30 -2.31
N ILE A 112 -13.64 -1.23 -2.02
CA ILE A 112 -14.01 -0.82 -0.66
C ILE A 112 -15.52 -0.94 -0.52
N GLY A 113 -15.98 -1.68 0.48
CA GLY A 113 -17.41 -1.88 0.74
C GLY A 113 -17.69 -3.18 1.49
N VAL A 114 -18.96 -3.55 1.55
CA VAL A 114 -19.42 -4.74 2.29
C VAL A 114 -19.14 -6.02 1.51
N THR A 115 -19.29 -6.00 0.18
CA THR A 115 -19.03 -7.17 -0.67
C THR A 115 -18.38 -6.76 -1.99
N PRO A 116 -17.59 -7.65 -2.63
CA PRO A 116 -17.05 -7.40 -3.96
C PRO A 116 -18.12 -7.23 -5.04
N VAL A 117 -19.30 -7.82 -4.84
CA VAL A 117 -20.43 -7.80 -5.80
C VAL A 117 -21.20 -6.48 -5.73
N CYS A 118 -21.24 -5.85 -4.55
CA CYS A 118 -21.89 -4.57 -4.34
C CYS A 118 -20.90 -3.62 -3.63
N PRO A 119 -19.87 -3.15 -4.34
CA PRO A 119 -18.86 -2.29 -3.76
C PRO A 119 -19.42 -0.89 -3.52
N LYS A 120 -18.95 -0.25 -2.45
CA LYS A 120 -19.29 1.16 -2.18
C LYS A 120 -18.42 2.08 -3.03
N GLU A 121 -17.13 1.75 -3.14
CA GLU A 121 -16.14 2.48 -3.92
C GLU A 121 -15.20 1.50 -4.62
N VAL A 122 -14.77 1.84 -5.84
CA VAL A 122 -13.83 1.05 -6.64
C VAL A 122 -12.75 1.98 -7.18
N PHE A 123 -11.48 1.63 -6.97
CA PHE A 123 -10.33 2.34 -7.51
C PHE A 123 -9.55 1.41 -8.42
N THR A 124 -9.37 1.81 -9.67
CA THR A 124 -8.64 1.00 -10.66
C THR A 124 -7.34 1.67 -11.03
N VAL A 125 -6.24 0.96 -10.86
CA VAL A 125 -4.91 1.36 -11.33
C VAL A 125 -4.57 0.50 -12.54
N LYS A 126 -4.51 1.12 -13.72
CA LYS A 126 -4.13 0.43 -14.96
C LYS A 126 -2.63 0.49 -15.12
N ALA A 127 -1.97 -0.67 -15.10
CA ALA A 127 -0.55 -0.77 -15.36
C ALA A 127 -0.33 -0.71 -16.88
N SER A 128 0.56 0.18 -17.32
CA SER A 128 1.03 0.20 -18.72
C SER A 128 2.00 -0.96 -18.96
N SER A 129 2.50 -1.12 -20.19
CA SER A 129 3.53 -2.12 -20.51
C SER A 129 4.72 -2.03 -19.56
N LEU A 130 5.05 -3.14 -18.89
CA LEU A 130 6.16 -3.20 -17.95
C LEU A 130 7.45 -3.59 -18.68
N ALA A 131 8.54 -2.93 -18.32
CA ALA A 131 9.86 -3.26 -18.82
C ALA A 131 10.44 -4.44 -18.03
N LEU A 132 10.68 -5.57 -18.73
CA LEU A 132 11.26 -6.78 -18.15
C LEU A 132 12.78 -6.82 -18.39
N GLY A 133 13.52 -7.51 -17.51
CA GLY A 133 14.98 -7.71 -17.68
C GLY A 133 15.87 -6.56 -17.20
N HIS A 134 15.32 -5.59 -16.49
CA HIS A 134 16.06 -4.47 -15.89
C HIS A 134 16.44 -4.75 -14.43
N VAL A 135 17.47 -4.06 -13.91
CA VAL A 135 17.88 -4.14 -12.50
C VAL A 135 16.86 -3.41 -11.62
N GLU A 136 15.90 -4.17 -11.07
CA GLU A 136 14.74 -3.64 -10.36
C GLU A 136 15.09 -2.67 -9.22
N GLY A 137 16.14 -2.96 -8.45
CA GLY A 137 16.55 -2.14 -7.30
C GLY A 137 16.87 -0.69 -7.66
N ASN A 138 17.50 -0.45 -8.82
CA ASN A 138 17.83 0.91 -9.27
C ASN A 138 16.57 1.70 -9.62
N HIS A 139 15.58 1.03 -10.22
CA HIS A 139 14.32 1.66 -10.60
C HIS A 139 13.40 1.95 -9.41
N VAL A 140 13.39 1.08 -8.39
CA VAL A 140 12.65 1.30 -7.13
C VAL A 140 13.20 2.50 -6.35
N MET A 141 14.53 2.67 -6.31
CA MET A 141 15.16 3.81 -5.65
C MET A 141 14.84 5.13 -6.35
N GLU A 142 14.92 5.17 -7.69
CA GLU A 142 14.53 6.35 -8.48
C GLU A 142 13.03 6.68 -8.30
N ASN A 143 12.19 5.65 -8.17
CA ASN A 143 10.76 5.83 -7.89
C ASN A 143 10.54 6.58 -6.57
N SER A 144 11.21 6.11 -5.52
CA SER A 144 11.08 6.65 -4.17
C SER A 144 11.44 8.14 -4.12
N ARG A 145 12.43 8.57 -4.93
CA ARG A 145 12.85 9.98 -5.05
C ARG A 145 11.81 10.87 -5.72
N ARG A 146 11.03 10.33 -6.66
CA ARG A 146 10.10 11.10 -7.50
C ARG A 146 8.62 10.79 -7.22
N GLN A 147 8.35 9.94 -6.24
CA GLN A 147 7.03 9.50 -5.81
C GLN A 147 6.07 10.65 -5.51
N SER A 148 6.58 11.78 -4.99
CA SER A 148 5.83 12.99 -4.71
C SER A 148 5.25 13.68 -5.95
N ARG A 149 5.75 13.38 -7.16
CA ARG A 149 5.19 13.91 -8.42
C ARG A 149 4.00 13.11 -8.93
N ILE A 150 3.91 11.83 -8.55
CA ILE A 150 2.84 10.91 -8.98
C ILE A 150 1.65 10.99 -8.02
N LEU A 151 1.91 11.27 -6.74
CA LEU A 151 0.92 11.29 -5.66
C LEU A 151 0.48 12.71 -5.25
N ARG A 152 0.91 13.75 -5.98
CA ARG A 152 0.43 15.14 -5.84
C ARG A 152 -0.81 15.35 -6.71
#